data_AF-A0A558RDJ6-F1
#
_entry.id   AF-A0A558RDJ6-F1
#
_cell.length_a   1.000
_cell.length_b   1.000
_cell.length_c   1.000
_cell.angle_alpha   90.00
_cell.angle_beta   90.00
_cell.angle_gamma   90.00
#
_symmetry.space_group_name_H-M   'P 1'
#
loop_
_entity.id
_entity.type
_entity.pdbx_description
1 polymer ?
#
loop_
_entity_poly.entity_id
_entity_poly.type
_entity_poly.pdbx_seq_one_letter_code
_entity_poly.pdbx_strand_id
1 'polypeptide(L)'
;MEQPGLHGRHRDKNGEISRKHGNTLVRTLRKIYGSSFAQGAEPNEKLSDLLAEMDEPSLTKLVHDHEHGHLERKIGEAEAA
;
A
#
# COMPACT_ATOMS: atom_id res chain seq x y z
N MET A 1 -23.86 24.47 -5.21
CA MET A 1 -24.19 23.10 -4.76
C MET A 1 -22.89 22.30 -4.75
N GLU A 2 -22.76 21.45 -3.76
CA GLU A 2 -21.51 21.06 -3.11
C GLU A 2 -20.70 20.12 -4.00
N GLN A 3 -19.39 20.34 -4.05
CA GLN A 3 -18.49 19.44 -4.77
C GLN A 3 -18.48 18.09 -4.03
N PRO A 4 -18.79 16.96 -4.67
CA PRO A 4 -18.70 15.65 -4.02
C PRO A 4 -17.23 15.22 -3.93
N GLY A 5 -16.46 15.92 -3.09
CA GLY A 5 -15.01 15.82 -2.94
C GLY A 5 -14.53 14.96 -1.76
N LEU A 6 -15.30 13.95 -1.32
CA LEU A 6 -15.00 13.22 -0.07
C LEU A 6 -15.13 11.69 -0.15
N HIS A 7 -14.67 11.04 -1.25
CA HIS A 7 -14.23 9.64 -1.15
C HIS A 7 -13.24 9.17 -2.23
N GLY A 8 -12.91 10.00 -3.23
CA GLY A 8 -12.04 9.60 -4.36
C GLY A 8 -10.53 9.68 -4.12
N ARG A 9 -10.07 10.30 -3.02
CA ARG A 9 -8.63 10.60 -2.82
C ARG A 9 -7.76 9.36 -2.66
N HIS A 10 -8.34 8.22 -2.28
CA HIS A 10 -7.60 6.96 -2.20
C HIS A 10 -7.20 6.43 -3.58
N ARG A 11 -7.98 6.71 -4.63
CA ARG A 11 -7.75 6.15 -5.96
C ARG A 11 -6.54 6.77 -6.64
N ASP A 12 -6.35 8.09 -6.52
CA ASP A 12 -5.16 8.78 -7.01
C ASP A 12 -3.90 8.33 -6.28
N LYS A 13 -3.98 8.19 -4.95
CA LYS A 13 -2.85 7.76 -4.10
C LYS A 13 -2.48 6.31 -4.35
N ASN A 14 -3.45 5.40 -4.50
CA ASN A 14 -3.18 4.03 -4.95
C ASN A 14 -2.51 4.01 -6.33
N GLY A 15 -2.93 4.89 -7.25
CA GLY A 15 -2.30 5.01 -8.56
C GLY A 15 -0.84 5.47 -8.50
N GLU A 16 -0.47 6.31 -7.54
CA GLU A 16 0.91 6.72 -7.31
C GLU A 16 1.73 5.63 -6.61
N ILE A 17 1.18 5.01 -5.57
CA ILE A 17 1.82 3.88 -4.85
C ILE A 17 2.02 2.70 -5.80
N SER A 18 1.05 2.38 -6.65
CA SER A 18 1.17 1.35 -7.68
C SER A 18 2.27 1.69 -8.70
N ARG A 19 2.39 2.96 -9.11
CA ARG A 19 3.45 3.37 -10.04
C ARG A 19 4.85 3.34 -9.42
N LYS A 20 5.01 3.78 -8.16
CA LYS A 20 6.31 3.85 -7.48
C LYS A 20 6.72 2.53 -6.83
N HIS A 21 5.79 1.90 -6.13
CA HIS A 21 6.01 0.74 -5.27
C HIS A 21 5.16 -0.47 -5.68
N GLY A 22 4.47 -0.45 -6.83
CA GLY A 22 3.59 -1.55 -7.23
C GLY A 22 4.31 -2.88 -7.45
N ASN A 23 5.59 -2.87 -7.81
CA ASN A 23 6.41 -4.09 -7.91
C ASN A 23 6.84 -4.66 -6.55
N THR A 24 6.54 -3.97 -5.44
CA THR A 24 6.83 -4.47 -4.10
C THR A 24 5.97 -5.68 -3.80
N LEU A 25 6.60 -6.74 -3.28
CA LEU A 25 5.90 -7.97 -2.94
C LEU A 25 5.18 -7.85 -1.59
N VAL A 26 4.02 -8.48 -1.47
CA VAL A 26 3.25 -8.54 -0.21
C VAL A 26 4.08 -9.05 0.95
N ARG A 27 4.95 -10.06 0.72
CA ARG A 27 5.85 -10.58 1.74
C ARG A 27 6.70 -9.50 2.41
N THR A 28 7.16 -8.51 1.62
CA THR A 28 7.97 -7.40 2.10
C THR A 28 7.12 -6.47 2.94
N LEU A 29 5.91 -6.14 2.48
CA LEU A 29 4.95 -5.33 3.25
C LEU A 29 4.54 -6.02 4.55
N ARG A 30 4.41 -7.35 4.55
CA ARG A 30 4.15 -8.14 5.77
C ARG A 30 5.31 -8.12 6.75
N LYS A 31 6.56 -7.98 6.31
CA LYS A 31 7.69 -7.73 7.24
C LYS A 31 7.57 -6.37 7.93
N ILE A 32 7.07 -5.35 7.23
CA ILE A 32 6.95 -3.96 7.71
C ILE A 32 5.72 -3.78 8.62
N TYR A 33 4.57 -4.25 8.14
CA TYR A 33 3.26 -4.01 8.75
C TYR A 33 2.73 -5.20 9.55
N GLY A 34 3.40 -6.36 9.46
CA GLY A 34 3.02 -7.61 10.08
C GLY A 34 2.28 -8.57 9.13
N SER A 35 2.23 -9.85 9.51
CA SER A 35 1.60 -10.93 8.71
C SER A 35 0.11 -10.73 8.47
N SER A 36 -0.56 -9.89 9.26
CA SER A 36 -1.97 -9.52 9.08
C SER A 36 -2.19 -8.53 7.92
N PHE A 37 -1.12 -7.99 7.33
CA PHE A 37 -1.23 -7.10 6.18
C PHE A 37 -1.62 -7.89 4.92
N ALA A 38 -2.70 -7.43 4.25
CA ALA A 38 -3.33 -8.12 3.11
C ALA A 38 -3.58 -9.60 3.42
N GLN A 39 -4.30 -9.89 4.51
CA GLN A 39 -4.61 -11.24 4.96
C GLN A 39 -5.59 -11.90 3.98
N GLY A 40 -5.06 -12.59 2.97
CA GLY A 40 -5.82 -13.15 1.85
C GLY A 40 -5.02 -13.14 0.55
N ALA A 41 -4.07 -12.20 0.44
CA ALA A 41 -3.14 -12.12 -0.67
C ALA A 41 -2.01 -13.17 -0.58
N GLU A 42 -1.46 -13.56 -1.72
CA GLU A 42 -0.24 -14.35 -1.78
C GLU A 42 1.00 -13.50 -1.46
N PRO A 43 2.01 -14.08 -0.78
CA PRO A 43 3.24 -13.36 -0.43
C PRO A 43 4.06 -12.90 -1.65
N ASN A 44 3.89 -13.58 -2.80
CA ASN A 44 4.57 -13.27 -4.06
C ASN A 44 3.75 -12.39 -5.00
N GLU A 45 2.56 -11.95 -4.59
CA GLU A 45 1.79 -10.98 -5.36
C GLU A 45 2.37 -9.57 -5.25
N LYS A 46 2.08 -8.79 -6.28
CA LYS A 46 2.48 -7.40 -6.39
C LYS A 46 1.49 -6.51 -5.66
N LEU A 47 2.01 -5.49 -4.98
CA LEU A 47 1.19 -4.47 -4.36
C LEU A 47 0.21 -3.84 -5.37
N SER A 48 0.63 -3.61 -6.62
CA SER A 48 -0.24 -3.05 -7.66
C SER A 48 -1.52 -3.85 -7.92
N ASP A 49 -1.45 -5.17 -7.84
CA ASP A 49 -2.58 -6.07 -8.12
C ASP A 49 -3.59 -6.01 -6.98
N LEU A 50 -3.07 -6.07 -5.75
CA LEU A 50 -3.87 -6.16 -4.53
C LEU A 50 -4.35 -4.81 -4.03
N LEU A 51 -3.75 -3.70 -4.47
CA LEU A 51 -4.20 -2.35 -4.13
C LEU A 51 -5.69 -2.14 -4.46
N ALA A 52 -6.23 -2.85 -5.46
CA ALA A 52 -7.65 -2.79 -5.82
C ALA A 52 -8.55 -3.63 -4.90
N GLU A 53 -8.03 -4.71 -4.31
CA GLU A 53 -8.77 -5.68 -3.50
C GLU A 53 -8.46 -5.60 -2.00
N MET A 54 -7.50 -4.76 -1.60
CA MET A 54 -7.08 -4.57 -0.21
C MET A 54 -8.15 -3.89 0.66
N ASP A 55 -8.18 -4.28 1.93
CA ASP A 55 -9.05 -3.68 2.94
C ASP A 55 -8.67 -2.23 3.29
N GLU A 56 -9.68 -1.42 3.61
CA GLU A 56 -9.56 -0.02 4.04
C GLU A 56 -8.50 0.24 5.14
N PRO A 57 -8.39 -0.53 6.24
CA PRO A 57 -7.36 -0.29 7.27
C PRO A 57 -5.94 -0.52 6.76
N SER A 58 -5.74 -1.47 5.85
CA SER A 58 -4.43 -1.75 5.26
C SER A 58 -4.05 -0.64 4.27
N LEU A 59 -5.00 -0.20 3.45
CA LEU A 59 -4.81 0.93 2.54
C LEU A 59 -4.53 2.24 3.29
N THR A 60 -5.26 2.51 4.37
CA THR A 60 -5.08 3.73 5.18
C THR A 60 -3.66 3.80 5.75
N LYS A 61 -3.13 2.70 6.30
CA LYS A 61 -1.75 2.65 6.80
C LYS A 61 -0.73 2.86 5.69
N LEU A 62 -0.93 2.20 4.55
CA LEU A 62 -0.04 2.28 3.39
C LEU A 62 0.02 3.70 2.84
N VAL A 63 -1.15 4.32 2.63
CA VAL A 63 -1.26 5.70 2.14
C VAL A 63 -0.69 6.69 3.14
N HIS A 64 -0.94 6.50 4.43
CA HIS A 64 -0.38 7.35 5.47
C HIS A 64 1.15 7.32 5.45
N ASP A 65 1.78 6.15 5.42
CA ASP A 65 3.25 6.05 5.34
C ASP A 65 3.81 6.58 4.01
N HIS A 66 3.07 6.44 2.91
CA HIS A 66 3.44 7.03 1.62
C HIS A 66 3.45 8.55 1.68
N GLU A 67 2.42 9.17 2.27
CA GLU A 67 2.34 10.64 2.42
C GLU A 67 3.45 11.19 3.33
N HIS A 68 3.91 10.40 4.30
CA HIS A 68 5.03 10.78 5.18
C HIS A 68 6.41 10.39 4.61
N GLY A 69 6.48 9.79 3.41
CA GLY A 69 7.74 9.31 2.81
C GLY A 69 8.40 8.15 3.59
N HIS A 70 7.68 7.54 4.53
CA HIS A 70 8.17 6.41 5.32
C HIS A 70 8.08 5.09 4.55
N LEU A 71 7.14 4.97 3.61
CA LEU A 71 6.91 3.75 2.85
C LEU A 71 8.17 3.29 2.10
N GLU A 72 8.81 4.19 1.35
CA GLU A 72 10.03 3.89 0.59
C GLU A 72 11.16 3.39 1.49
N ARG A 73 11.40 4.08 2.61
CA ARG A 73 12.43 3.71 3.58
C ARG A 73 12.17 2.33 4.18
N LYS A 74 10.94 2.08 4.63
CA LYS A 74 10.53 0.79 5.23
C LYS A 74 10.65 -0.37 4.23
N ILE A 75 10.30 -0.14 2.96
CA ILE A 75 10.46 -1.14 1.89
C ILE A 75 11.94 -1.47 1.70
N GLY A 76 12.80 -0.45 1.58
CA GLY A 76 14.24 -0.66 1.47
C GLY A 76 14.83 -1.43 2.65
N GLU A 77 14.43 -1.11 3.89
CA GLU A 77 14.84 -1.85 5.09
C GLU A 77 14.40 -3.32 5.06
N ALA A 78 13.18 -3.61 4.57
CA ALA A 78 12.63 -4.96 4.52
C ALA A 78 13.12 -5.83 3.34
N GLU A 79 13.56 -5.20 2.24
CA GLU A 79 14.22 -5.89 1.13
C GLU A 79 15.70 -6.17 1.42
N ALA A 80 16.36 -5.32 2.22
CA ALA A 80 17.74 -5.53 2.66
C ALA A 80 17.90 -6.57 3.78
N ALA A 81 16.81 -6.91 4.47
CA ALA A 81 16.76 -7.87 5.58
C ALA A 81 16.33 -9.28 5.14
#